data_AF-A0A3D2YUB7-F1
#
_entry.id   AF-A0A3D2YUB7-F1
#
_cell.length_a   1.000
_cell.length_b   1.000
_cell.length_c   1.000
_cell.angle_alpha   90.00
_cell.angle_beta   90.00
_cell.angle_gamma   90.00
#
_symmetry.space_group_name_H-M   'P 1'
#
loop_
_entity.id
_entity.type
_entity.pdbx_description
1 polymer ?
#
loop_
_entity_poly.entity_id
_entity_poly.type
_entity_poly.pdbx_seq_one_letter_code
_entity_poly.pdbx_strand_id
1 'polypeptide(L)'
;YEAGAFPGSPVGAGVQCMMGQYDIPNAHLVAIDVVINRPKAAAYRAPGAPASAFAMETALDELAEKLGIDPLEFRLMNSAKEGVRRVTGPMTPKVGYIETLQATKDHDHYNAKLEGKYRGRGVASGFWGNNSGPASAVAVVNSDGSVSLTEGSPDIGGSRVAMALHVSEVLGIPVEDIKPQVGDTDTIGFTSNTGGSSATFKSGWACYEAAHSVKQQMIERAAKIWEIPEADVEYKDAVLQHVSDPELKLTFKQIAARMIPTGGPIVGSAGVNPPGPGPAIGAHIVDVEVDVDTGKVQVLRYTAVQDAGKAIHPSYVEGQIQGGAVQGIGWALNEE
;
A
#
# COMPACT_ATOMS: atom_id res chain seq x y z
N TYR A 1 -20.06 -13.51 -11.97
CA TYR A 1 -20.11 -12.92 -10.62
C TYR A 1 -21.55 -12.61 -10.29
N GLU A 2 -21.97 -12.89 -9.07
CA GLU A 2 -23.31 -12.55 -8.59
C GLU A 2 -23.36 -11.07 -8.18
N ALA A 3 -24.28 -10.29 -8.76
CA ALA A 3 -24.46 -8.87 -8.48
C ALA A 3 -25.38 -8.59 -7.29
N GLY A 4 -26.20 -9.57 -6.92
CA GLY A 4 -27.41 -9.31 -6.15
C GLY A 4 -28.49 -8.62 -6.99
N ALA A 5 -29.40 -7.91 -6.34
CA ALA A 5 -30.60 -7.36 -6.95
C ALA A 5 -30.35 -6.19 -7.92
N PHE A 6 -29.14 -5.62 -7.92
CA PHE A 6 -28.74 -4.50 -8.76
C PHE A 6 -27.38 -4.77 -9.39
N PRO A 7 -27.12 -4.30 -10.63
CA PRO A 7 -25.83 -4.49 -11.28
C PRO A 7 -24.69 -3.80 -10.52
N GLY A 8 -23.46 -4.21 -10.84
CA GLY A 8 -22.23 -3.63 -10.31
C GLY A 8 -21.38 -4.58 -9.48
N SER A 9 -21.41 -5.89 -9.76
CA SER A 9 -20.40 -6.79 -9.18
C SER A 9 -19.00 -6.44 -9.71
N PRO A 10 -17.92 -6.72 -8.96
CA PRO A 10 -16.57 -6.27 -9.28
C PRO A 10 -15.89 -7.12 -10.39
N VAL A 11 -16.61 -7.38 -11.48
CA VAL A 11 -16.13 -8.19 -12.62
C VAL A 11 -14.86 -7.63 -13.26
N GLY A 12 -14.76 -6.31 -13.36
CA GLY A 12 -13.63 -5.64 -13.99
C GLY A 12 -12.33 -5.87 -13.24
N ALA A 13 -12.36 -5.73 -11.91
CA ALA A 13 -11.20 -6.01 -11.05
C ALA A 13 -10.82 -7.50 -11.10
N GLY A 14 -11.81 -8.40 -11.09
CA GLY A 14 -11.58 -9.83 -11.25
C GLY A 14 -10.78 -10.16 -12.51
N VAL A 15 -11.20 -9.63 -13.66
CA VAL A 15 -10.50 -9.83 -14.96
C VAL A 15 -9.12 -9.17 -14.96
N GLN A 16 -9.01 -7.94 -14.46
CA GLN A 16 -7.75 -7.20 -14.47
C GLN A 16 -6.65 -7.85 -13.62
N CYS A 17 -7.04 -8.47 -12.50
CA CYS A 17 -6.09 -9.03 -11.55
C CYS A 17 -5.76 -10.50 -11.81
N MET A 18 -6.64 -11.25 -12.48
CA MET A 18 -6.54 -12.71 -12.67
C MET A 18 -5.16 -13.17 -13.16
N MET A 19 -4.59 -12.44 -14.11
CA MET A 19 -3.32 -12.78 -14.78
C MET A 19 -2.29 -11.65 -14.66
N GLY A 20 -2.50 -10.71 -13.73
CA GLY A 20 -1.72 -9.47 -13.65
C GLY A 20 -0.22 -9.69 -13.38
N GLN A 21 0.11 -10.83 -12.79
CA GLN A 21 1.44 -11.27 -12.40
C GLN A 21 2.20 -12.09 -13.46
N TYR A 22 1.53 -12.53 -14.53
CA TYR A 22 2.11 -13.45 -15.51
C TYR A 22 2.30 -12.81 -16.89
N ASP A 23 3.38 -13.17 -17.57
CA ASP A 23 3.63 -12.82 -18.97
C ASP A 23 2.92 -13.81 -19.89
N ILE A 24 1.66 -13.51 -20.20
CA ILE A 24 0.82 -14.35 -21.06
C ILE A 24 0.60 -13.62 -22.40
N PRO A 25 1.10 -14.17 -23.52
CA PRO A 25 1.07 -13.47 -24.80
C PRO A 25 -0.34 -13.33 -25.38
N ASN A 26 -1.24 -14.26 -25.06
CA ASN A 26 -2.61 -14.30 -25.59
C ASN A 26 -3.58 -14.79 -24.52
N ALA A 27 -4.65 -14.04 -24.24
CA ALA A 27 -5.77 -14.51 -23.44
C ALA A 27 -7.09 -13.94 -23.98
N HIS A 28 -8.17 -14.66 -23.72
CA HIS A 28 -9.53 -14.19 -23.93
C HIS A 28 -10.25 -14.28 -22.59
N LEU A 29 -10.57 -13.12 -22.00
CA LEU A 29 -11.18 -13.02 -20.68
C LEU A 29 -12.62 -12.52 -20.82
N VAL A 30 -13.57 -13.31 -20.31
CA VAL A 30 -14.99 -12.97 -20.27
C VAL A 30 -15.43 -13.00 -18.81
N ALA A 31 -16.02 -11.90 -18.34
CA ALA A 31 -16.67 -11.86 -17.04
C ALA A 31 -18.10 -11.33 -17.20
N ILE A 32 -19.04 -12.02 -16.55
CA ILE A 32 -20.47 -11.73 -16.63
C ILE A 32 -20.94 -11.29 -15.24
N ASP A 33 -21.61 -10.15 -15.21
CA ASP A 33 -22.31 -9.62 -14.05
C ASP A 33 -23.77 -10.13 -14.09
N VAL A 34 -24.16 -10.97 -13.13
CA VAL A 34 -25.47 -11.64 -13.13
C VAL A 34 -26.32 -11.09 -11.98
N VAL A 35 -27.43 -10.44 -12.33
CA VAL A 35 -28.42 -9.93 -11.37
C VAL A 35 -29.29 -11.09 -10.89
N ILE A 36 -29.45 -11.19 -9.57
CA ILE A 36 -30.20 -12.26 -8.90
C ILE A 36 -30.98 -11.70 -7.68
N ASN A 37 -31.94 -12.46 -7.15
CA ASN A 37 -32.73 -12.06 -5.98
C ASN A 37 -31.95 -12.20 -4.65
N ARG A 38 -30.83 -11.49 -4.50
CA ARG A 38 -29.99 -11.42 -3.29
C ARG A 38 -29.62 -9.96 -2.97
N PRO A 39 -29.13 -9.62 -1.77
CA PRO A 39 -28.57 -8.29 -1.48
C PRO A 39 -27.49 -7.90 -2.49
N LYS A 40 -27.40 -6.60 -2.82
CA LYS A 40 -26.40 -6.10 -3.77
C LYS A 40 -24.99 -6.46 -3.30
N ALA A 41 -24.19 -7.05 -4.18
CA ALA A 41 -22.78 -7.29 -3.93
C ALA A 41 -22.06 -5.96 -3.66
N ALA A 42 -21.22 -5.95 -2.64
CA ALA A 42 -20.44 -4.79 -2.22
C ALA A 42 -18.96 -5.14 -2.13
N ALA A 43 -18.13 -4.11 -2.02
CA ALA A 43 -16.70 -4.30 -1.91
C ALA A 43 -16.33 -4.90 -0.54
N TYR A 44 -15.81 -6.12 -0.56
CA TYR A 44 -14.94 -6.65 0.48
C TYR A 44 -13.52 -6.81 -0.10
N ARG A 45 -12.49 -6.85 0.75
CA ARG A 45 -11.07 -6.63 0.38
C ARG A 45 -10.68 -7.18 -1.00
N ALA A 46 -10.09 -6.31 -1.83
CA ALA A 46 -9.73 -6.61 -3.23
C ALA A 46 -10.90 -7.14 -4.07
N PRO A 47 -12.03 -6.42 -4.18
CA PRO A 47 -13.29 -6.99 -4.66
C PRO A 47 -13.15 -7.63 -6.05
N GLY A 48 -13.63 -8.87 -6.18
CA GLY A 48 -13.57 -9.66 -7.40
C GLY A 48 -12.25 -10.41 -7.63
N ALA A 49 -11.11 -9.86 -7.17
CA ALA A 49 -9.80 -10.47 -7.39
C ALA A 49 -9.57 -11.81 -6.66
N PRO A 50 -10.03 -12.04 -5.41
CA PRO A 50 -9.85 -13.32 -4.74
C PRO A 50 -10.43 -14.51 -5.52
N ALA A 51 -11.65 -14.38 -6.05
CA ALA A 51 -12.30 -15.46 -6.79
C ALA A 51 -11.58 -15.76 -8.12
N SER A 52 -11.12 -14.73 -8.84
CA SER A 52 -10.35 -14.95 -10.08
C SER A 52 -8.94 -15.46 -9.81
N ALA A 53 -8.29 -15.01 -8.73
CA ALA A 53 -6.99 -15.52 -8.31
C ALA A 53 -7.09 -17.00 -7.93
N PHE A 54 -8.10 -17.41 -7.16
CA PHE A 54 -8.33 -18.82 -6.84
C PHE A 54 -8.44 -19.68 -8.10
N ALA A 55 -9.25 -19.25 -9.07
CA ALA A 55 -9.40 -19.97 -10.33
C ALA A 55 -8.10 -20.07 -11.13
N MET A 56 -7.34 -18.98 -11.22
CA MET A 56 -6.09 -18.95 -11.98
C MET A 56 -4.98 -19.76 -11.30
N GLU A 57 -4.77 -19.56 -10.00
CA GLU A 57 -3.69 -20.22 -9.26
C GLU A 57 -3.92 -21.73 -9.15
N THR A 58 -5.18 -22.18 -9.02
CA THR A 58 -5.52 -23.61 -9.09
C THR A 58 -5.16 -24.19 -10.46
N ALA A 59 -5.51 -23.49 -11.55
CA ALA A 59 -5.17 -23.96 -12.89
C ALA A 59 -3.66 -24.02 -13.13
N LEU A 60 -2.88 -23.09 -12.55
CA LEU A 60 -1.42 -23.12 -12.65
C LEU A 60 -0.81 -24.31 -11.89
N ASP A 61 -1.31 -24.62 -10.70
CA ASP A 61 -0.85 -25.79 -9.94
C ASP A 61 -1.17 -27.10 -10.68
N GLU A 62 -2.38 -27.25 -11.22
CA GLU A 62 -2.75 -28.42 -12.03
C GLU A 62 -1.87 -28.56 -13.28
N LEU A 63 -1.49 -27.45 -13.92
CA LEU A 63 -0.59 -27.45 -15.07
C LEU A 63 0.83 -27.82 -14.66
N ALA A 64 1.33 -27.27 -13.57
CA ALA A 64 2.64 -27.58 -13.03
C ALA A 64 2.77 -29.08 -12.70
N GLU A 65 1.74 -29.65 -12.05
CA GLU A 65 1.67 -31.09 -11.74
C GLU A 65 1.68 -31.95 -13.01
N LYS A 66 0.84 -31.62 -14.01
CA LYS A 66 0.79 -32.35 -15.30
C LYS A 66 2.10 -32.31 -16.06
N LEU A 67 2.86 -31.22 -15.94
CA LEU A 67 4.17 -31.04 -16.59
C LEU A 67 5.33 -31.59 -15.75
N GLY A 68 5.10 -31.96 -14.49
CA GLY A 68 6.15 -32.37 -13.56
C GLY A 68 7.12 -31.24 -13.21
N ILE A 69 6.64 -30.00 -13.21
CA ILE A 69 7.41 -28.80 -12.86
C ILE A 69 7.01 -28.35 -11.46
N ASP A 70 7.98 -27.91 -10.66
CA ASP A 70 7.72 -27.31 -9.35
C ASP A 70 6.78 -26.09 -9.49
N PRO A 71 5.76 -25.94 -8.62
CA PRO A 71 4.75 -24.88 -8.79
C PRO A 71 5.31 -23.46 -8.64
N LEU A 72 6.34 -23.23 -7.83
CA LEU A 72 7.00 -21.92 -7.76
C LEU A 72 7.93 -21.68 -8.96
N GLU A 73 8.62 -22.72 -9.43
CA GLU A 73 9.42 -22.64 -10.66
C GLU A 73 8.53 -22.32 -11.87
N PHE A 74 7.38 -22.96 -11.98
CA PHE A 74 6.43 -22.70 -13.06
C PHE A 74 5.95 -21.24 -13.04
N ARG A 75 5.70 -20.66 -11.85
CA ARG A 75 5.36 -19.24 -11.71
C ARG A 75 6.53 -18.33 -12.08
N LEU A 76 7.76 -18.67 -11.69
CA LEU A 76 8.97 -17.92 -12.05
C LEU A 76 9.20 -17.88 -13.57
N MET A 77 9.06 -19.02 -14.24
CA MET A 77 9.19 -19.14 -15.69
C MET A 77 8.21 -18.24 -16.46
N ASN A 78 7.01 -18.04 -15.90
CA ASN A 78 5.93 -17.27 -16.51
C ASN A 78 5.75 -15.87 -15.90
N SER A 79 6.67 -15.40 -15.06
CA SER A 79 6.52 -14.12 -14.37
C SER A 79 6.56 -12.92 -15.31
N ALA A 80 5.65 -11.96 -15.10
CA ALA A 80 5.69 -10.69 -15.80
C ALA A 80 6.96 -9.91 -15.43
N LYS A 81 7.68 -9.43 -16.45
CA LYS A 81 8.87 -8.58 -16.29
C LYS A 81 8.51 -7.11 -16.48
N GLU A 82 9.31 -6.21 -15.88
CA GLU A 82 9.17 -4.78 -16.12
C GLU A 82 9.20 -4.46 -17.62
N GLY A 83 8.28 -3.61 -18.07
CA GLY A 83 8.18 -3.21 -19.47
C GLY A 83 7.51 -4.23 -20.39
N VAL A 84 7.05 -5.37 -19.88
CA VAL A 84 6.16 -6.27 -20.63
C VAL A 84 4.74 -5.70 -20.65
N ARG A 85 4.04 -5.85 -21.77
CA ARG A 85 2.63 -5.50 -21.86
C ARG A 85 1.78 -6.61 -21.27
N ARG A 86 1.06 -6.34 -20.19
CA ARG A 86 0.11 -7.30 -19.61
C ARG A 86 -0.98 -7.61 -20.63
N VAL A 87 -1.55 -8.81 -20.54
CA VAL A 87 -2.63 -9.25 -21.43
C VAL A 87 -3.88 -8.35 -21.36
N THR A 88 -4.03 -7.61 -20.26
CA THR A 88 -5.12 -6.64 -20.05
C THR A 88 -4.82 -5.25 -20.60
N GLY A 89 -3.62 -5.02 -21.15
CA GLY A 89 -3.25 -3.82 -21.89
C GLY A 89 -2.12 -2.97 -21.27
N PRO A 90 -2.11 -2.66 -19.96
CA PRO A 90 -1.08 -1.81 -19.37
C PRO A 90 0.31 -2.44 -19.36
N MET A 91 1.34 -1.60 -19.37
CA MET A 91 2.72 -2.04 -19.14
C MET A 91 2.89 -2.48 -17.68
N THR A 92 3.65 -3.54 -17.45
CA THR A 92 4.08 -3.97 -16.12
C THR A 92 5.10 -2.97 -15.60
N PRO A 93 4.81 -2.25 -14.50
CA PRO A 93 5.80 -1.38 -13.87
C PRO A 93 6.84 -2.23 -13.13
N LYS A 94 7.88 -1.59 -12.60
CA LYS A 94 8.77 -2.25 -11.64
C LYS A 94 7.96 -2.71 -10.42
N VAL A 95 7.92 -4.02 -10.20
CA VAL A 95 7.27 -4.67 -9.06
C VAL A 95 8.07 -5.93 -8.71
N GLY A 96 8.29 -6.16 -7.42
CA GLY A 96 9.16 -7.22 -6.91
C GLY A 96 8.57 -8.62 -6.97
N TYR A 97 7.93 -9.01 -8.08
CA TYR A 97 7.26 -10.32 -8.18
C TYR A 97 8.26 -11.47 -8.19
N ILE A 98 9.27 -11.37 -9.04
CA ILE A 98 10.31 -12.39 -9.20
C ILE A 98 11.07 -12.52 -7.88
N GLU A 99 11.40 -11.40 -7.26
CA GLU A 99 12.04 -11.33 -5.94
C GLU A 99 11.17 -11.97 -4.85
N THR A 100 9.86 -11.72 -4.87
CA THR A 100 8.89 -12.33 -3.95
C THR A 100 8.83 -13.84 -4.13
N LEU A 101 8.76 -14.33 -5.37
CA LEU A 101 8.77 -15.77 -5.67
C LEU A 101 10.09 -16.44 -5.28
N GLN A 102 11.22 -15.80 -5.57
CA GLN A 102 12.54 -16.31 -5.21
C GLN A 102 12.69 -16.38 -3.69
N ALA A 103 12.32 -15.32 -2.97
CA ALA A 103 12.30 -15.31 -1.51
C ALA A 103 11.37 -16.40 -0.95
N THR A 104 10.22 -16.65 -1.60
CA THR A 104 9.29 -17.71 -1.23
C THR A 104 9.90 -19.10 -1.44
N LYS A 105 10.54 -19.33 -2.59
CA LYS A 105 11.22 -20.58 -2.95
C LYS A 105 12.41 -20.89 -2.04
N ASP A 106 13.15 -19.86 -1.64
CA ASP A 106 14.32 -20.00 -0.76
C ASP A 106 13.93 -20.06 0.73
N HIS A 107 12.68 -19.74 1.09
CA HIS A 107 12.25 -19.69 2.48
C HIS A 107 12.25 -21.08 3.12
N ASP A 108 12.66 -21.16 4.39
CA ASP A 108 12.69 -22.42 5.16
C ASP A 108 11.34 -23.12 5.22
N HIS A 109 10.23 -22.39 5.15
CA HIS A 109 8.90 -22.99 5.07
C HIS A 109 8.77 -23.85 3.81
N TYR A 110 9.12 -23.32 2.63
CA TYR A 110 8.95 -24.06 1.37
C TYR A 110 9.88 -25.27 1.27
N ASN A 111 11.08 -25.17 1.85
CA ASN A 111 12.09 -26.23 1.84
C ASN A 111 11.96 -27.22 3.01
N ALA A 112 11.12 -26.92 4.01
CA ALA A 112 10.91 -27.81 5.14
C ALA A 112 10.23 -29.11 4.70
N LYS A 113 10.73 -30.25 5.17
CA LYS A 113 10.08 -31.54 4.97
C LYS A 113 8.70 -31.54 5.64
N LEU A 114 7.65 -31.79 4.86
CA LEU A 114 6.29 -31.92 5.37
C LEU A 114 5.98 -33.40 5.62
N GLU A 115 6.12 -33.83 6.86
CA GLU A 115 5.87 -35.21 7.28
C GLU A 115 4.45 -35.37 7.83
N GLY A 116 3.79 -36.50 7.59
CA GLY A 116 2.46 -36.82 8.11
C GLY A 116 1.54 -37.35 7.01
N LYS A 117 0.51 -38.12 7.40
CA LYS A 117 -0.49 -38.61 6.46
C LYS A 117 -1.50 -37.49 6.18
N TYR A 118 -1.94 -37.34 4.93
CA TYR A 118 -2.92 -36.32 4.52
C TYR A 118 -2.52 -34.87 4.78
N ARG A 119 -1.21 -34.59 4.69
CA ARG A 119 -0.68 -33.23 4.70
C ARG A 119 -0.34 -32.76 3.30
N GLY A 120 -0.57 -31.48 3.06
CA GLY A 120 -0.26 -30.84 1.78
C GLY A 120 0.35 -29.46 2.01
N ARG A 121 1.22 -29.07 1.09
CA ARG A 121 1.75 -27.70 0.97
C ARG A 121 1.17 -27.07 -0.28
N GLY A 122 0.46 -25.96 -0.12
CA GLY A 122 -0.04 -25.13 -1.21
C GLY A 122 0.80 -23.87 -1.38
N VAL A 123 0.90 -23.38 -2.62
CA VAL A 123 1.48 -22.07 -2.94
C VAL A 123 0.57 -21.30 -3.87
N ALA A 124 0.51 -19.98 -3.70
CA ALA A 124 -0.28 -19.12 -4.58
C ALA A 124 0.26 -17.69 -4.58
N SER A 125 0.08 -17.01 -5.71
CA SER A 125 0.38 -15.59 -5.88
C SER A 125 -0.90 -14.76 -5.96
N GLY A 126 -0.88 -13.56 -5.38
CA GLY A 126 -1.97 -12.59 -5.46
C GLY A 126 -1.51 -11.28 -6.07
N PHE A 127 -2.30 -10.72 -6.98
CA PHE A 127 -2.05 -9.43 -7.62
C PHE A 127 -3.18 -8.44 -7.30
N TRP A 128 -2.81 -7.20 -6.95
CA TRP A 128 -3.76 -6.09 -6.81
C TRP A 128 -3.20 -4.84 -7.47
N GLY A 129 -3.98 -4.21 -8.35
CA GLY A 129 -3.50 -3.04 -9.12
C GLY A 129 -3.16 -1.80 -8.30
N ASN A 130 -3.64 -1.74 -7.05
CA ASN A 130 -3.79 -0.52 -6.24
C ASN A 130 -4.54 0.59 -6.99
N ASN A 131 -4.98 1.62 -6.26
CA ASN A 131 -5.65 2.76 -6.85
C ASN A 131 -5.01 4.07 -6.36
N SER A 132 -5.45 5.17 -6.93
CA SER A 132 -5.12 6.52 -6.48
C SER A 132 -6.33 7.44 -6.68
N GLY A 133 -6.13 8.73 -6.50
CA GLY A 133 -7.12 9.75 -6.79
C GLY A 133 -6.81 11.03 -6.03
N PRO A 134 -7.73 12.01 -6.11
CA PRO A 134 -7.57 13.27 -5.42
C PRO A 134 -7.40 13.09 -3.91
N ALA A 135 -6.50 13.86 -3.30
CA ALA A 135 -6.27 13.91 -1.87
C ALA A 135 -5.81 15.30 -1.44
N SER A 136 -6.16 15.69 -0.22
CA SER A 136 -5.81 16.96 0.38
C SER A 136 -5.22 16.78 1.78
N ALA A 137 -4.26 17.64 2.13
CA ALA A 137 -3.66 17.69 3.46
C ALA A 137 -3.31 19.14 3.85
N VAL A 138 -3.36 19.45 5.15
CA VAL A 138 -2.95 20.72 5.73
C VAL A 138 -2.08 20.46 6.96
N ALA A 139 -0.89 21.07 7.02
CA ALA A 139 0.04 21.01 8.13
C ALA A 139 0.22 22.40 8.73
N VAL A 140 -0.14 22.57 9.99
CA VAL A 140 -0.04 23.84 10.74
C VAL A 140 1.06 23.70 11.78
N VAL A 141 2.06 24.58 11.73
CA VAL A 141 3.14 24.59 12.73
C VAL A 141 2.69 25.37 13.97
N ASN A 142 2.86 24.75 15.14
CA ASN A 142 2.62 25.37 16.44
C ASN A 142 3.88 26.05 16.97
N SER A 143 3.72 27.04 17.85
CA SER A 143 4.84 27.81 18.41
C SER A 143 5.83 27.00 19.24
N ASP A 144 5.44 25.81 19.70
CA ASP A 144 6.28 24.87 20.44
C ASP A 144 7.12 23.94 19.53
N GLY A 145 6.93 24.03 18.21
CA GLY A 145 7.59 23.19 17.20
C GLY A 145 6.84 21.93 16.82
N SER A 146 5.68 21.63 17.43
CA SER A 146 4.80 20.56 16.98
C SER A 146 4.04 20.95 15.69
N VAL A 147 3.51 19.96 14.98
CA VAL A 147 2.74 20.16 13.74
C VAL A 147 1.39 19.49 13.84
N SER A 148 0.32 20.28 13.75
CA SER A 148 -1.05 19.77 13.59
C SER A 148 -1.27 19.39 12.13
N LEU A 149 -1.52 18.11 11.86
CA LEU A 149 -1.70 17.58 10.51
C LEU A 149 -3.16 17.15 10.31
N THR A 150 -3.83 17.73 9.33
CA THR A 150 -5.18 17.33 8.91
C THR A 150 -5.12 16.69 7.53
N GLU A 151 -5.61 15.46 7.41
CA GLU A 151 -5.67 14.70 6.16
C GLU A 151 -7.12 14.30 5.83
N GLY A 152 -7.44 14.12 4.54
CA GLY A 152 -8.84 13.93 4.12
C GLY A 152 -9.30 12.47 3.92
N SER A 153 -8.40 11.47 3.96
CA SER A 153 -8.80 10.07 3.86
C SER A 153 -9.36 9.57 5.19
N PRO A 154 -10.54 8.93 5.20
CA PRO A 154 -11.00 8.22 6.39
C PRO A 154 -10.01 7.13 6.83
N ASP A 155 -9.59 7.19 8.09
CA ASP A 155 -8.70 6.18 8.67
C ASP A 155 -9.50 4.95 9.12
N ILE A 156 -9.36 3.86 8.37
CA ILE A 156 -10.00 2.56 8.62
C ILE A 156 -8.98 1.45 8.90
N GLY A 157 -7.70 1.78 9.06
CA GLY A 157 -6.62 0.78 9.09
C GLY A 157 -5.28 1.26 9.65
N GLY A 158 -5.23 2.41 10.30
CA GLY A 158 -4.02 3.00 10.88
C GLY A 158 -3.29 3.99 9.97
N SER A 159 -4.00 4.65 9.03
CA SER A 159 -3.39 5.57 8.06
C SER A 159 -2.77 6.81 8.71
N ARG A 160 -3.32 7.31 9.82
CA ARG A 160 -2.84 8.55 10.49
C ARG A 160 -1.36 8.51 10.84
N VAL A 161 -0.87 7.38 11.35
CA VAL A 161 0.55 7.20 11.69
C VAL A 161 1.41 7.21 10.43
N ALA A 162 0.96 6.55 9.37
CA ALA A 162 1.67 6.59 8.09
C ALA A 162 1.74 8.03 7.53
N MET A 163 0.67 8.82 7.63
CA MET A 163 0.66 10.21 7.20
C MET A 163 1.62 11.07 8.02
N ALA A 164 1.63 10.88 9.34
CA ALA A 164 2.57 11.56 10.24
C ALA A 164 4.03 11.25 9.90
N LEU A 165 4.35 10.00 9.57
CA LEU A 165 5.69 9.58 9.16
C LEU A 165 6.16 10.27 7.87
N HIS A 166 5.27 10.53 6.90
CA HIS A 166 5.63 11.30 5.70
C HIS A 166 6.03 12.73 6.04
N VAL A 167 5.26 13.39 6.93
CA VAL A 167 5.56 14.77 7.35
C VAL A 167 6.83 14.82 8.22
N SER A 168 6.97 13.86 9.13
CA SER A 168 8.16 13.70 9.99
C SER A 168 9.43 13.55 9.16
N GLU A 169 9.43 12.72 8.11
CA GLU A 169 10.58 12.54 7.21
C GLU A 169 10.97 13.84 6.50
N VAL A 170 10.00 14.57 5.93
CA VAL A 170 10.26 15.82 5.20
C VAL A 170 10.78 16.93 6.11
N LEU A 171 10.22 17.05 7.31
CA LEU A 171 10.58 18.08 8.28
C LEU A 171 11.77 17.66 9.17
N GLY A 172 12.12 16.38 9.25
CA GLY A 172 13.17 15.88 10.14
C GLY A 172 12.87 16.04 11.64
N ILE A 173 11.59 16.22 12.02
CA ILE A 173 11.17 16.29 13.43
C ILE A 173 10.59 14.94 13.88
N PRO A 174 10.63 14.61 15.18
CA PRO A 174 10.07 13.36 15.70
C PRO A 174 8.60 13.19 15.30
N VAL A 175 8.19 11.96 14.98
CA VAL A 175 6.80 11.66 14.59
C VAL A 175 5.82 11.98 15.72
N GLU A 176 6.28 11.90 16.97
CA GLU A 176 5.53 12.26 18.17
C GLU A 176 5.15 13.75 18.21
N ASP A 177 5.91 14.61 17.51
CA ASP A 177 5.61 16.03 17.37
C ASP A 177 4.62 16.32 16.23
N ILE A 178 4.25 15.31 15.44
CA ILE A 178 3.18 15.40 14.44
C ILE A 178 1.87 14.91 15.07
N LYS A 179 0.83 15.74 15.01
CA LYS A 179 -0.51 15.45 15.56
C LYS A 179 -1.49 15.24 14.40
N PRO A 180 -1.59 14.01 13.86
CA PRO A 180 -2.48 13.72 12.74
C PRO A 180 -3.95 13.60 13.17
N GLN A 181 -4.84 14.18 12.38
CA GLN A 181 -6.28 14.00 12.46
C GLN A 181 -6.89 13.84 11.06
N VAL A 182 -8.06 13.21 11.00
CA VAL A 182 -8.85 13.13 9.78
C VAL A 182 -9.80 14.33 9.79
N GLY A 183 -9.76 15.15 8.74
CA GLY A 183 -10.62 16.32 8.60
C GLY A 183 -12.08 15.95 8.33
N ASP A 184 -12.99 16.82 8.73
CA ASP A 184 -14.38 16.77 8.26
C ASP A 184 -14.51 17.45 6.89
N THR A 185 -15.64 17.24 6.23
CA THR A 185 -15.87 17.77 4.87
C THR A 185 -15.95 19.28 4.79
N ASP A 186 -16.09 19.98 5.93
CA ASP A 186 -16.15 21.45 5.98
C ASP A 186 -14.76 22.08 6.19
N THR A 187 -13.78 21.29 6.67
CA THR A 187 -12.48 21.78 7.15
C THR A 187 -11.29 21.35 6.28
N ILE A 188 -11.46 20.40 5.36
CA ILE A 188 -10.39 19.92 4.48
C ILE A 188 -10.80 19.91 3.01
N GLY A 189 -9.83 20.09 2.11
CA GLY A 189 -10.04 19.93 0.68
C GLY A 189 -10.50 18.52 0.30
N PHE A 190 -11.15 18.40 -0.86
CA PHE A 190 -11.69 17.12 -1.33
C PHE A 190 -10.61 16.03 -1.34
N THR A 191 -10.97 14.88 -0.77
CA THR A 191 -10.19 13.65 -0.81
C THR A 191 -11.12 12.51 -1.20
N SER A 192 -10.70 11.73 -2.19
CA SER A 192 -11.46 10.56 -2.63
C SER A 192 -11.49 9.49 -1.54
N ASN A 193 -12.44 8.56 -1.59
CA ASN A 193 -12.66 7.55 -0.56
C ASN A 193 -11.42 6.69 -0.22
N THR A 194 -11.35 6.19 1.03
CA THR A 194 -10.38 5.16 1.41
C THR A 194 -10.81 3.81 0.83
N GLY A 195 -10.17 3.40 -0.26
CA GLY A 195 -10.46 2.15 -0.96
C GLY A 195 -9.41 1.82 -2.02
N GLY A 196 -9.43 0.57 -2.50
CA GLY A 196 -8.50 0.10 -3.53
C GLY A 196 -7.02 0.18 -3.13
N SER A 197 -6.72 0.16 -1.82
CA SER A 197 -5.37 0.31 -1.29
C SER A 197 -4.71 1.64 -1.66
N SER A 198 -5.50 2.72 -1.82
CA SER A 198 -5.01 4.03 -2.31
C SER A 198 -4.52 4.99 -1.22
N ALA A 199 -5.02 4.88 0.02
CA ALA A 199 -4.91 5.93 1.02
C ALA A 199 -3.46 6.33 1.34
N THR A 200 -2.59 5.35 1.63
CA THR A 200 -1.19 5.63 1.95
C THR A 200 -0.48 6.38 0.83
N PHE A 201 -0.74 6.03 -0.43
CA PHE A 201 -0.10 6.71 -1.55
C PHE A 201 -0.64 8.12 -1.76
N LYS A 202 -1.94 8.29 -1.95
CA LYS A 202 -2.51 9.60 -2.32
C LYS A 202 -2.48 10.61 -1.17
N SER A 203 -2.88 10.21 0.04
CA SER A 203 -2.83 11.09 1.22
C SER A 203 -1.39 11.29 1.66
N GLY A 204 -0.52 10.26 1.54
CA GLY A 204 0.90 10.38 1.85
C GLY A 204 1.58 11.40 0.94
N TRP A 205 1.25 11.40 -0.36
CA TRP A 205 1.72 12.42 -1.30
C TRP A 205 1.22 13.81 -0.94
N ALA A 206 -0.06 13.96 -0.57
CA ALA A 206 -0.59 15.25 -0.12
C ALA A 206 0.15 15.75 1.15
N CYS A 207 0.40 14.87 2.11
CA CYS A 207 1.13 15.19 3.34
C CYS A 207 2.59 15.56 3.04
N TYR A 208 3.24 14.85 2.13
CA TYR A 208 4.59 15.15 1.64
C TYR A 208 4.68 16.56 1.04
N GLU A 209 3.78 16.90 0.12
CA GLU A 209 3.76 18.24 -0.50
C GLU A 209 3.42 19.35 0.52
N ALA A 210 2.47 19.10 1.43
CA ALA A 210 2.15 20.04 2.50
C ALA A 210 3.36 20.27 3.44
N ALA A 211 4.11 19.22 3.75
CA ALA A 211 5.33 19.33 4.55
C ALA A 211 6.45 20.08 3.81
N HIS A 212 6.57 19.89 2.49
CA HIS A 212 7.51 20.68 1.67
C HIS A 212 7.15 22.16 1.65
N SER A 213 5.87 22.50 1.61
CA SER A 213 5.40 23.88 1.74
C SER A 213 5.75 24.50 3.10
N VAL A 214 5.64 23.73 4.20
CA VAL A 214 6.13 24.16 5.53
C VAL A 214 7.65 24.36 5.51
N LYS A 215 8.41 23.41 4.96
CA LYS A 215 9.87 23.48 4.88
C LYS A 215 10.34 24.73 4.12
N GLN A 216 9.69 25.06 3.01
CA GLN A 216 10.00 26.27 2.25
C GLN A 216 9.76 27.54 3.08
N GLN A 217 8.61 27.65 3.74
CA GLN A 217 8.34 28.79 4.63
C GLN A 217 9.35 28.90 5.77
N MET A 218 9.81 27.78 6.33
CA MET A 218 10.87 27.78 7.35
C MET A 218 12.17 28.39 6.80
N ILE A 219 12.58 28.00 5.58
CA ILE A 219 13.76 28.54 4.89
C ILE A 219 13.62 30.05 4.70
N GLU A 220 12.47 30.51 4.19
CA GLU A 220 12.16 31.95 4.06
C GLU A 220 12.28 32.68 5.41
N ARG A 221 11.80 32.09 6.51
CA ARG A 221 11.89 32.71 7.84
C ARG A 221 13.33 32.79 8.34
N ALA A 222 14.15 31.76 8.15
CA ALA A 222 15.56 31.81 8.53
C ALA A 222 16.33 32.86 7.71
N ALA A 223 16.13 32.87 6.38
CA ALA A 223 16.72 33.85 5.48
C ALA A 223 16.41 35.29 5.92
N LYS A 224 15.15 35.55 6.29
CA LYS A 224 14.70 36.85 6.80
C LYS A 224 15.29 37.21 8.16
N ILE A 225 15.46 36.25 9.08
CA ILE A 225 16.08 36.50 10.38
C ILE A 225 17.55 36.90 10.22
N TRP A 226 18.24 36.29 9.26
CA TRP A 226 19.67 36.52 9.01
C TRP A 226 19.93 37.63 7.98
N GLU A 227 18.88 38.18 7.35
CA GLU A 227 18.97 39.18 6.29
C GLU A 227 19.83 38.73 5.09
N ILE A 228 19.67 37.46 4.69
CA ILE A 228 20.40 36.82 3.58
C ILE A 228 19.45 36.29 2.50
N PRO A 229 19.95 35.95 1.30
CA PRO A 229 19.20 35.20 0.30
C PRO A 229 18.76 33.80 0.78
N GLU A 230 17.56 33.36 0.37
CA GLU A 230 17.07 32.00 0.66
C GLU A 230 17.99 30.89 0.13
N ALA A 231 18.66 31.13 -1.00
CA ALA A 231 19.60 30.19 -1.60
C ALA A 231 20.82 29.88 -0.71
N ASP A 232 21.11 30.75 0.26
CA ASP A 232 22.19 30.58 1.22
C ASP A 232 21.74 29.84 2.50
N VAL A 233 20.47 29.42 2.56
CA VAL A 233 19.91 28.62 3.67
C VAL A 233 19.76 27.16 3.26
N GLU A 234 20.41 26.27 3.98
CA GLU A 234 20.21 24.83 3.89
C GLU A 234 19.28 24.36 5.02
N TYR A 235 18.30 23.50 4.70
CA TYR A 235 17.50 22.79 5.69
C TYR A 235 17.88 21.32 5.73
N LYS A 236 18.39 20.87 6.88
CA LYS A 236 18.84 19.50 7.11
C LYS A 236 18.49 19.06 8.52
N ASP A 237 17.86 17.89 8.68
CA ASP A 237 17.58 17.27 9.98
C ASP A 237 16.93 18.22 11.02
N ALA A 238 15.85 18.90 10.61
CA ALA A 238 15.14 19.93 11.40
C ALA A 238 15.99 21.14 11.84
N VAL A 239 17.07 21.41 11.10
CA VAL A 239 17.95 22.54 11.32
C VAL A 239 18.06 23.35 10.03
N LEU A 240 17.90 24.66 10.18
CA LEU A 240 18.22 25.65 9.17
C LEU A 240 19.62 26.18 9.45
N GLN A 241 20.49 26.19 8.45
CA GLN A 241 21.87 26.64 8.59
C GLN A 241 22.33 27.40 7.34
N HIS A 242 23.20 28.39 7.50
CA HIS A 242 23.85 29.02 6.36
C HIS A 242 24.79 28.02 5.66
N VAL A 243 24.87 28.07 4.33
CA VAL A 243 25.71 27.16 3.53
C VAL A 243 27.21 27.25 3.83
N SER A 244 27.65 28.37 4.42
CA SER A 244 29.07 28.68 4.67
C SER A 244 29.38 29.27 6.05
N ASP A 245 28.40 29.83 6.76
CA ASP A 245 28.62 30.44 8.08
C ASP A 245 28.04 29.52 9.16
N PRO A 246 28.89 28.76 9.89
CA PRO A 246 28.42 27.79 10.87
C PRO A 246 27.75 28.42 12.10
N GLU A 247 27.93 29.73 12.33
CA GLU A 247 27.30 30.45 13.46
C GLU A 247 25.82 30.74 13.17
N LEU A 248 25.44 30.85 11.90
CA LEU A 248 24.06 31.07 11.47
C LEU A 248 23.31 29.74 11.42
N LYS A 249 22.74 29.38 12.57
CA LYS A 249 22.00 28.12 12.75
C LYS A 249 20.77 28.29 13.62
N LEU A 250 19.63 27.81 13.14
CA LEU A 250 18.36 27.82 13.88
C LEU A 250 17.65 26.48 13.71
N THR A 251 17.15 25.91 14.80
CA THR A 251 16.32 24.71 14.72
C THR A 251 14.92 25.05 14.23
N PHE A 252 14.20 24.04 13.71
CA PHE A 252 12.79 24.14 13.35
C PHE A 252 11.97 24.76 14.49
N LYS A 253 12.19 24.32 15.72
CA LYS A 253 11.52 24.82 16.93
C LYS A 253 11.84 26.30 17.22
N GLN A 254 13.08 26.73 17.00
CA GLN A 254 13.46 28.13 17.18
C GLN A 254 12.80 29.05 16.13
N ILE A 255 12.66 28.58 14.88
CA ILE A 255 11.90 29.30 13.86
C ILE A 255 10.41 29.32 14.20
N ALA A 256 9.83 28.18 14.57
CA ALA A 256 8.43 28.05 14.96
C ALA A 256 8.05 29.02 16.10
N ALA A 257 8.90 29.13 17.14
CA ALA A 257 8.71 30.08 18.24
C ALA A 257 8.75 31.56 17.81
N ARG A 258 9.35 31.85 16.64
CA ARG A 258 9.52 33.19 16.07
C ARG A 258 8.65 33.43 14.82
N MET A 259 7.70 32.54 14.50
CA MET A 259 6.93 32.63 13.25
C MET A 259 6.15 33.95 13.12
N ILE A 260 5.53 34.41 14.21
CA ILE A 260 4.71 35.64 14.20
C ILE A 260 5.50 36.89 13.78
N PRO A 261 6.62 37.25 14.43
CA PRO A 261 7.42 38.41 14.01
C PRO A 261 8.12 38.22 12.65
N THR A 262 8.28 36.98 12.18
CA THR A 262 9.02 36.69 10.94
C THR A 262 8.12 36.56 9.71
N GLY A 263 6.80 36.46 9.86
CA GLY A 263 5.88 36.43 8.72
C GLY A 263 4.46 35.96 9.04
N GLY A 264 4.12 35.75 10.31
CA GLY A 264 2.83 35.19 10.72
C GLY A 264 2.87 33.67 10.83
N PRO A 265 1.70 33.02 10.87
CA PRO A 265 1.60 31.55 10.96
C PRO A 265 2.34 30.85 9.81
N ILE A 266 2.87 29.66 10.07
CA ILE A 266 3.44 28.77 9.05
C ILE A 266 2.44 27.64 8.80
N VAL A 267 1.90 27.59 7.59
CA VAL A 267 0.86 26.64 7.19
C VAL A 267 1.19 26.09 5.82
N GLY A 268 1.39 24.78 5.73
CA GLY A 268 1.52 24.07 4.46
C GLY A 268 0.19 23.43 4.09
N SER A 269 -0.17 23.46 2.82
CA SER A 269 -1.37 22.79 2.30
C SER A 269 -1.11 22.23 0.92
N ALA A 270 -1.72 21.10 0.60
CA ALA A 270 -1.65 20.51 -0.72
C ALA A 270 -2.99 19.88 -1.11
N GLY A 271 -3.34 20.02 -2.39
CA GLY A 271 -4.37 19.26 -3.08
C GLY A 271 -3.74 18.60 -4.30
N VAL A 272 -3.75 17.28 -4.36
CA VAL A 272 -3.00 16.49 -5.35
C VAL A 272 -3.88 15.44 -6.00
N ASN A 273 -3.50 15.00 -7.19
CA ASN A 273 -4.13 13.87 -7.88
C ASN A 273 -3.04 12.98 -8.53
N PRO A 274 -2.28 12.21 -7.73
CA PRO A 274 -1.10 11.51 -8.21
C PRO A 274 -1.45 10.29 -9.08
N PRO A 275 -0.61 9.92 -10.07
CA PRO A 275 -0.94 8.97 -11.13
C PRO A 275 -1.06 7.48 -10.70
N GLY A 276 -0.69 7.11 -9.48
CA GLY A 276 -0.88 5.76 -8.90
C GLY A 276 0.39 5.09 -8.36
N PRO A 277 0.31 4.24 -7.31
CA PRO A 277 1.49 3.63 -6.65
C PRO A 277 2.13 2.43 -7.37
N GLY A 278 1.60 2.00 -8.51
CA GLY A 278 1.89 0.65 -9.04
C GLY A 278 1.19 -0.45 -8.24
N PRO A 279 1.19 -1.71 -8.73
CA PRO A 279 0.48 -2.81 -8.11
C PRO A 279 1.18 -3.32 -6.84
N ALA A 280 0.42 -3.99 -5.98
CA ALA A 280 0.92 -4.83 -4.92
C ALA A 280 0.88 -6.30 -5.37
N ILE A 281 1.91 -7.05 -5.03
CA ILE A 281 1.99 -8.48 -5.34
C ILE A 281 2.56 -9.26 -4.17
N GLY A 282 2.01 -10.45 -3.94
CA GLY A 282 2.48 -11.34 -2.88
C GLY A 282 2.43 -12.80 -3.30
N ALA A 283 3.21 -13.62 -2.61
CA ALA A 283 3.18 -15.07 -2.70
C ALA A 283 2.98 -15.67 -1.30
N HIS A 284 2.29 -16.79 -1.24
CA HIS A 284 1.85 -17.43 -0.02
C HIS A 284 2.27 -18.90 -0.03
N ILE A 285 2.66 -19.43 1.14
CA ILE A 285 2.91 -20.85 1.39
C ILE A 285 2.00 -21.26 2.55
N VAL A 286 1.27 -22.36 2.38
CA VAL A 286 0.39 -22.89 3.41
C VAL A 286 0.58 -24.39 3.55
N ASP A 287 0.93 -24.83 4.75
CA ASP A 287 0.89 -26.25 5.13
C ASP A 287 -0.45 -26.54 5.79
N VAL A 288 -1.14 -27.58 5.33
CA VAL A 288 -2.41 -28.05 5.89
C VAL A 288 -2.37 -29.53 6.23
N GLU A 289 -3.20 -29.93 7.18
CA GLU A 289 -3.55 -31.32 7.47
C GLU A 289 -5.06 -31.49 7.30
N VAL A 290 -5.48 -32.61 6.71
CA VAL A 290 -6.89 -32.95 6.56
C VAL A 290 -7.22 -34.18 7.40
N ASP A 291 -8.20 -34.03 8.29
CA ASP A 291 -8.85 -35.17 8.93
C ASP A 291 -9.80 -35.81 7.92
N VAL A 292 -9.48 -37.02 7.44
CA VAL A 292 -10.24 -37.72 6.41
C VAL A 292 -11.57 -38.29 6.89
N ASP A 293 -11.76 -38.44 8.21
CA ASP A 293 -13.02 -38.93 8.77
C ASP A 293 -14.05 -37.80 8.90
N THR A 294 -13.59 -36.57 9.14
CA THR A 294 -14.47 -35.39 9.34
C THR A 294 -14.45 -34.38 8.19
N GLY A 295 -13.45 -34.44 7.32
CA GLY A 295 -13.19 -33.44 6.28
C GLY A 295 -12.58 -32.13 6.83
N LYS A 296 -12.29 -32.05 8.13
CA LYS A 296 -11.76 -30.83 8.75
C LYS A 296 -10.34 -30.55 8.25
N VAL A 297 -10.13 -29.33 7.75
CA VAL A 297 -8.81 -28.83 7.36
C VAL A 297 -8.21 -28.02 8.51
N GLN A 298 -6.97 -28.34 8.89
CA GLN A 298 -6.18 -27.57 9.85
C GLN A 298 -5.01 -26.89 9.15
N VAL A 299 -4.90 -25.56 9.29
CA VAL A 299 -3.71 -24.81 8.89
C VAL A 299 -2.60 -25.06 9.91
N LEU A 300 -1.50 -25.67 9.48
CA LEU A 300 -0.34 -25.99 10.32
C LEU A 300 0.66 -24.83 10.34
N ARG A 301 0.91 -24.23 9.17
CA ARG A 301 1.87 -23.14 8.99
C ARG A 301 1.47 -22.27 7.81
N TYR A 302 1.63 -20.96 7.96
CA TYR A 302 1.34 -19.98 6.92
C TYR A 302 2.51 -19.00 6.80
N THR A 303 2.97 -18.75 5.57
CA THR A 303 3.95 -17.69 5.28
C THR A 303 3.43 -16.86 4.12
N ALA A 304 3.42 -15.54 4.31
CA ALA A 304 3.17 -14.56 3.26
C ALA A 304 4.46 -13.80 2.98
N VAL A 305 4.78 -13.63 1.70
CA VAL A 305 5.88 -12.80 1.22
C VAL A 305 5.25 -11.78 0.28
N GLN A 306 5.46 -10.49 0.51
CA GLN A 306 4.78 -9.45 -0.25
C GLN A 306 5.71 -8.28 -0.52
N ASP A 307 5.73 -7.81 -1.78
CA ASP A 307 6.29 -6.52 -2.11
C ASP A 307 5.28 -5.42 -1.76
N ALA A 308 5.57 -4.69 -0.69
CA ALA A 308 4.81 -3.53 -0.24
C ALA A 308 5.40 -2.21 -0.78
N GLY A 309 6.39 -2.27 -1.67
CA GLY A 309 7.24 -1.14 -2.01
C GLY A 309 8.01 -0.68 -0.77
N LYS A 310 7.87 0.61 -0.42
CA LYS A 310 8.41 1.13 0.84
C LYS A 310 7.42 0.87 1.97
N ALA A 311 7.79 -0.01 2.89
CA ALA A 311 7.08 -0.17 4.15
C ALA A 311 7.26 1.08 5.04
N ILE A 312 6.29 2.00 5.00
CA ILE A 312 6.30 3.24 5.79
C ILE A 312 6.36 2.94 7.29
N HIS A 313 5.56 1.99 7.75
CA HIS A 313 5.59 1.47 9.11
C HIS A 313 5.62 -0.06 9.06
N PRO A 314 6.81 -0.70 9.17
CA PRO A 314 6.98 -2.14 8.96
C PRO A 314 5.99 -3.02 9.74
N SER A 315 5.82 -2.78 11.05
CA SER A 315 4.89 -3.59 11.85
C SER A 315 3.41 -3.44 11.46
N TYR A 316 3.00 -2.29 10.91
CA TYR A 316 1.63 -2.11 10.41
C TYR A 316 1.45 -2.83 9.08
N VAL A 317 2.48 -2.83 8.22
CA VAL A 317 2.48 -3.62 6.98
C VAL A 317 2.35 -5.10 7.31
N GLU A 318 3.14 -5.61 8.27
CA GLU A 318 3.02 -6.99 8.77
C GLU A 318 1.60 -7.30 9.29
N GLY A 319 1.03 -6.41 10.10
CA GLY A 319 -0.35 -6.57 10.59
C GLY A 319 -1.40 -6.60 9.47
N GLN A 320 -1.24 -5.77 8.44
CA GLN A 320 -2.12 -5.77 7.27
C GLN A 320 -2.00 -7.06 6.45
N ILE A 321 -0.79 -7.61 6.32
CA ILE A 321 -0.54 -8.90 5.66
C ILE A 321 -1.20 -10.03 6.47
N GLN A 322 -1.00 -10.06 7.78
CA GLN A 322 -1.62 -11.04 8.68
C GLN A 322 -3.14 -10.99 8.61
N GLY A 323 -3.74 -9.80 8.68
CA GLY A 323 -5.19 -9.63 8.55
C GLY A 323 -5.70 -10.11 7.20
N GLY A 324 -4.96 -9.87 6.12
CA GLY A 324 -5.31 -10.36 4.77
C GLY A 324 -5.25 -11.87 4.65
N ALA A 325 -4.21 -12.49 5.21
CA ALA A 325 -4.06 -13.94 5.26
C ALA A 325 -5.21 -14.60 6.02
N VAL A 326 -5.58 -14.08 7.19
CA VAL A 326 -6.68 -14.62 8.00
C VAL A 326 -8.03 -14.47 7.30
N GLN A 327 -8.29 -13.34 6.63
CA GLN A 327 -9.48 -13.17 5.79
C GLN A 327 -9.53 -14.21 4.66
N GLY A 328 -8.41 -14.45 3.98
CA GLY A 328 -8.30 -15.50 2.97
C GLY A 328 -8.58 -16.91 3.51
N ILE A 329 -8.09 -17.22 4.72
CA ILE A 329 -8.40 -18.49 5.40
C ILE A 329 -9.90 -18.59 5.72
N GLY A 330 -10.53 -17.49 6.15
CA GLY A 330 -11.97 -17.40 6.38
C GLY A 330 -12.77 -17.78 5.13
N TRP A 331 -12.49 -17.13 4.01
CA TRP A 331 -13.11 -17.44 2.71
C TRP A 331 -12.85 -18.87 2.23
N ALA A 332 -11.64 -19.39 2.45
CA ALA A 332 -11.28 -20.71 1.95
C ALA A 332 -11.95 -21.84 2.74
N LEU A 333 -12.19 -21.67 4.04
CA LEU A 333 -12.54 -22.78 4.94
C LEU A 333 -13.88 -22.62 5.67
N ASN A 334 -14.43 -21.41 5.82
CA ASN A 334 -15.53 -21.17 6.79
C ASN A 334 -16.66 -20.25 6.30
N GLU A 335 -16.42 -19.33 5.37
CA GLU A 335 -17.38 -18.28 4.96
C GLU A 335 -18.03 -18.59 3.60
N GLU A 336 -19.36 -18.40 3.48
CA GLU A 336 -20.16 -18.57 2.25
C GLU A 336 -21.14 -17.40 1.98
#